data_AF-A0AAP0D804-F1
#
_entry.id   AF-A0AAP0D804-F1
#
_cell.length_a   1.000
_cell.length_b   1.000
_cell.length_c   1.000
_cell.angle_alpha   90.00
_cell.angle_beta   90.00
_cell.angle_gamma   90.00
#
_symmetry.space_group_name_H-M   'P 1'
#
loop_
_entity.id
_entity.type
_entity.pdbx_description
1 polymer ?
#
loop_
_entity_poly.entity_id
_entity_poly.type
_entity_poly.pdbx_seq_one_letter_code
_entity_poly.pdbx_strand_id
1 'polypeptide(L)'
;MTTAGDFEDGFPATKLFNQGYSYTYDDVIFLPHYIDFPTDAVQLNTKLSRNINLSVPCVASPMDTVTEASMAVSMAALGGIGIIHSNNSVSEQSSLTPIRQIAPHPLRIHRYPVCLTG
;
A
#
# COMPACT_ATOMS: atom_id res chain seq x y z
N MET A 1 -7.37 29.26 -35.08
CA MET A 1 -5.90 29.22 -35.16
C MET A 1 -5.35 30.11 -34.05
N THR A 2 -5.03 29.50 -32.91
CA THR A 2 -4.18 30.11 -31.88
C THR A 2 -3.52 28.94 -31.17
N THR A 3 -2.26 28.70 -31.52
CA THR A 3 -1.37 27.72 -30.88
C THR A 3 -1.14 28.18 -29.44
N ALA A 4 -1.82 27.55 -28.49
CA ALA A 4 -1.37 27.56 -27.10
C ALA A 4 0.02 26.92 -27.13
N GLY A 5 1.06 27.70 -26.85
CA GLY A 5 2.42 27.19 -26.81
C GLY A 5 2.49 26.05 -25.80
N ASP A 6 2.96 24.89 -26.24
CA ASP A 6 3.34 23.80 -25.36
C ASP A 6 4.48 24.30 -24.47
N PHE A 7 4.15 24.88 -23.32
CA PHE A 7 5.11 25.11 -22.26
C PHE A 7 5.45 23.73 -21.69
N GLU A 8 6.52 23.11 -22.19
CA GLU A 8 7.14 21.96 -21.52
C GLU A 8 7.77 22.46 -20.21
N ASP A 9 6.93 22.59 -19.17
CA ASP A 9 7.35 22.86 -17.81
C ASP A 9 7.47 21.53 -17.06
N GLY A 10 8.69 21.22 -16.61
CA GLY A 10 9.03 19.98 -15.90
C GLY A 10 9.72 18.90 -16.73
N PHE A 11 10.12 17.83 -16.05
CA PHE A 11 10.75 16.65 -16.66
C PHE A 11 9.84 15.43 -16.50
N PRO A 12 9.51 14.70 -17.60
CA PRO A 12 8.78 13.45 -17.46
C PRO A 12 9.64 12.42 -16.71
N ALA A 13 8.99 11.58 -15.89
CA ALA A 13 9.66 10.58 -15.07
C ALA A 13 10.61 9.67 -15.87
N THR A 14 10.22 9.30 -17.09
CA THR A 14 11.06 8.51 -18.00
C THR A 14 12.36 9.20 -18.36
N LYS A 15 12.33 10.52 -18.59
CA LYS A 15 13.53 11.31 -18.88
C LYS A 15 14.35 11.56 -17.63
N LEU A 16 13.72 11.67 -16.45
CA LEU A 16 14.41 11.90 -15.19
C LEU A 16 15.15 10.64 -14.70
N PHE A 17 14.49 9.49 -14.66
CA PHE A 17 15.05 8.25 -14.11
C PHE A 17 15.97 7.47 -15.08
N ASN A 18 15.97 7.76 -16.40
CA ASN A 18 16.81 7.06 -17.38
C ASN A 18 18.22 7.67 -17.57
N GLN A 19 18.61 8.67 -16.78
CA GLN A 19 19.89 9.37 -16.94
C GLN A 19 21.09 8.68 -16.27
N GLY A 20 20.87 7.56 -15.56
CA GLY A 20 21.93 6.84 -14.85
C GLY A 20 22.30 7.43 -13.49
N TYR A 21 21.57 8.44 -13.02
CA TYR A 21 21.68 8.97 -11.67
C TYR A 21 20.68 8.27 -10.72
N SER A 22 21.06 8.16 -9.45
CA SER A 22 20.17 7.68 -8.39
C SER A 22 19.56 8.88 -7.67
N TYR A 23 18.25 8.84 -7.45
CA TYR A 23 17.49 9.88 -6.75
C TYR A 23 16.83 9.31 -5.51
N THR A 24 16.77 10.09 -4.45
CA THR A 24 15.99 9.83 -3.24
C THR A 24 14.70 10.66 -3.24
N TYR A 25 13.80 10.43 -2.27
CA TYR A 25 12.54 11.18 -2.20
C TYR A 25 12.74 12.68 -1.97
N ASP A 26 13.86 13.09 -1.37
CA ASP A 26 14.18 14.50 -1.11
C ASP A 26 14.72 15.23 -2.35
N ASP A 27 15.13 14.49 -3.39
CA ASP A 27 15.74 15.06 -4.61
C ASP A 27 14.71 15.46 -5.68
N VAL A 28 13.44 15.08 -5.49
CA VAL A 28 12.38 15.27 -6.50
C VAL A 28 11.13 15.89 -5.89
N ILE A 29 10.46 16.73 -6.67
CA ILE A 29 9.17 17.33 -6.29
C ILE A 29 8.18 17.20 -7.44
N PHE A 30 6.90 17.13 -7.11
CA PHE A 30 5.83 17.13 -8.11
C PHE A 30 5.43 18.56 -8.45
N LEU A 31 5.33 18.86 -9.75
CA LEU A 31 4.71 20.10 -10.20
C LEU A 31 3.18 19.98 -10.04
N PRO A 32 2.54 20.93 -9.36
CA PRO A 32 1.09 20.91 -9.21
C PRO A 32 0.41 21.12 -10.55
N HIS A 33 -0.77 20.53 -10.71
CA HIS A 33 -1.60 20.69 -11.90
C HIS A 33 -3.02 21.10 -11.51
N TYR A 34 -3.84 21.42 -12.51
CA TYR A 34 -5.24 21.78 -12.30
C TYR A 34 -6.05 20.65 -11.64
N ILE A 35 -6.89 21.01 -10.66
CA ILE A 35 -7.75 20.10 -9.90
C ILE A 35 -9.18 20.65 -9.96
N ASP A 36 -10.16 19.83 -10.37
CA ASP A 36 -11.59 20.18 -10.44
C ASP A 36 -12.49 19.31 -9.55
N PHE A 37 -11.90 18.47 -8.69
CA PHE A 37 -12.59 17.56 -7.79
C PHE A 37 -12.17 17.77 -6.33
N PRO A 38 -13.03 17.40 -5.36
CA PRO A 38 -12.69 17.47 -3.94
C PRO A 38 -11.79 16.30 -3.50
N THR A 39 -11.04 16.48 -2.41
CA THR A 39 -10.01 15.53 -1.96
C THR A 39 -10.55 14.15 -1.54
N ASP A 40 -11.80 14.07 -1.11
CA ASP A 40 -12.51 12.85 -0.74
C ASP A 40 -12.93 11.99 -1.94
N ALA A 41 -12.98 12.57 -3.15
CA ALA A 41 -13.25 11.84 -4.38
C ALA A 41 -12.02 11.05 -4.91
N VAL A 42 -10.84 11.23 -4.30
CA VAL A 42 -9.61 10.55 -4.72
C VAL A 42 -9.66 9.06 -4.33
N GLN A 43 -9.52 8.19 -5.32
CA GLN A 43 -9.49 6.75 -5.10
C GLN A 43 -8.09 6.27 -4.70
N LEU A 44 -7.99 5.65 -3.53
CA LEU A 44 -6.73 5.09 -2.98
C LEU A 44 -6.62 3.57 -3.20
N ASN A 45 -7.52 2.99 -3.99
CA ASN A 45 -7.55 1.56 -4.25
C ASN A 45 -6.29 1.12 -5.00
N THR A 46 -5.59 0.14 -4.45
CA THR A 46 -4.33 -0.36 -5.01
C THR A 46 -4.29 -1.89 -4.99
N LYS A 47 -3.36 -2.46 -5.75
CA LYS A 47 -3.14 -3.91 -5.81
C LYS A 47 -1.78 -4.22 -5.23
N LEU A 48 -1.76 -4.99 -4.15
CA LEU A 48 -0.51 -5.53 -3.60
C LEU A 48 0.00 -6.71 -4.44
N SER A 49 -0.92 -7.52 -4.94
CA SER A 49 -0.64 -8.72 -5.76
C SER A 49 -1.74 -8.91 -6.79
N ARG A 50 -1.54 -9.83 -7.75
CA ARG A 50 -2.55 -10.20 -8.77
C ARG A 50 -3.92 -10.51 -8.16
N ASN A 51 -3.93 -11.10 -6.97
CA ASN A 51 -5.13 -11.58 -6.29
C ASN A 51 -5.50 -10.77 -5.03
N ILE A 52 -4.74 -9.73 -4.67
CA ILE A 52 -4.94 -8.99 -3.42
C ILE A 52 -5.13 -7.52 -3.76
N ASN A 53 -6.37 -7.06 -3.57
CA ASN A 53 -6.75 -5.65 -3.70
C ASN A 53 -6.84 -5.03 -2.30
N LEU A 54 -6.32 -3.81 -2.17
CA LEU A 54 -6.37 -3.00 -0.96
C LEU A 54 -7.21 -1.74 -1.22
N SER A 55 -7.93 -1.28 -0.20
CA SER A 55 -8.67 -0.01 -0.27
C SER A 55 -7.76 1.18 0.00
N VAL A 56 -6.69 0.95 0.77
CA VAL A 56 -5.67 1.94 1.13
C VAL A 56 -4.28 1.36 0.84
N PRO A 57 -3.34 2.11 0.24
CA PRO A 57 -2.01 1.63 -0.12
C PRO A 57 -1.05 1.58 1.09
N CYS A 58 -1.51 1.05 2.22
CA CYS A 58 -0.74 0.95 3.45
C CYS A 58 -0.52 -0.51 3.82
N VAL A 59 0.76 -0.87 3.96
CA VAL A 59 1.22 -2.22 4.32
C VAL A 59 2.10 -2.11 5.56
N ALA A 60 1.80 -2.88 6.60
CA ALA A 60 2.66 -2.95 7.78
C ALA A 60 3.84 -3.89 7.55
N SER A 61 5.03 -3.46 7.98
CA SER A 61 6.28 -4.20 7.82
C SER A 61 6.27 -5.50 8.62
N PRO A 62 6.78 -6.63 8.08
CA PRO A 62 6.87 -7.92 8.77
C PRO A 62 8.00 -7.96 9.81
N MET A 63 7.92 -7.10 10.82
CA MET A 63 8.87 -7.04 11.93
C MET A 63 8.17 -7.45 13.23
N ASP A 64 8.91 -8.15 14.08
CA ASP A 64 8.50 -8.55 15.44
C ASP A 64 8.06 -7.36 16.30
N THR A 65 8.75 -6.24 16.17
CA THR A 65 8.45 -5.00 16.91
C THR A 65 7.28 -4.21 16.35
N VAL A 66 6.79 -4.54 15.15
CA VAL A 66 5.80 -3.72 14.42
C VAL A 66 4.49 -4.48 14.21
N THR A 67 4.54 -5.71 13.71
CA THR A 67 3.36 -6.40 13.22
C THR A 67 3.16 -7.75 13.90
N GLU A 68 2.47 -7.67 15.03
CA GLU A 68 1.81 -8.82 15.67
C GLU A 68 0.33 -8.91 15.24
N ALA A 69 -0.41 -9.85 15.83
CA ALA A 69 -1.81 -10.14 15.51
C ALA A 69 -2.73 -8.91 15.59
N SER A 70 -2.59 -8.11 16.65
CA SER A 70 -3.43 -6.92 16.89
C SER A 70 -3.26 -5.85 15.80
N MET A 71 -2.02 -5.64 15.36
CA MET A 71 -1.70 -4.70 14.27
C MET A 71 -2.25 -5.20 12.94
N ALA A 72 -2.10 -6.49 12.64
CA ALA A 72 -2.64 -7.08 11.42
C ALA A 72 -4.17 -6.94 11.30
N VAL A 73 -4.91 -7.14 12.41
CA VAL A 73 -6.36 -6.96 12.46
C VAL A 73 -6.74 -5.49 12.26
N SER A 74 -6.02 -4.57 12.91
CA SER A 74 -6.29 -3.13 12.82
C SER A 74 -6.04 -2.61 11.40
N MET A 75 -4.96 -3.05 10.76
CA MET A 75 -4.64 -2.71 9.37
C MET A 75 -5.70 -3.23 8.40
N ALA A 76 -6.18 -4.47 8.60
CA ALA A 76 -7.25 -5.03 7.79
C ALA A 76 -8.57 -4.27 7.96
N ALA A 77 -8.91 -3.82 9.18
CA ALA A 77 -10.10 -3.03 9.46
C ALA A 77 -10.05 -1.64 8.78
N LEU A 78 -8.87 -1.03 8.67
CA LEU A 78 -8.66 0.23 7.96
C LEU A 78 -8.59 0.07 6.42
N GLY A 79 -8.66 -1.16 5.90
CA GLY A 79 -8.61 -1.44 4.46
C GLY A 79 -7.19 -1.57 3.89
N GLY A 80 -6.18 -1.64 4.75
CA GLY A 80 -4.80 -2.01 4.44
C GLY A 80 -4.52 -3.48 4.79
N ILE A 81 -3.25 -3.83 4.96
CA ILE A 81 -2.83 -5.20 5.30
C ILE A 81 -1.61 -5.20 6.22
N GLY A 82 -1.59 -6.12 7.18
CA GLY A 82 -0.42 -6.40 8.01
C GLY A 82 0.17 -7.77 7.69
N ILE A 83 1.49 -7.83 7.58
CA ILE A 83 2.25 -9.07 7.39
C ILE A 83 2.89 -9.44 8.72
N ILE A 84 2.53 -10.58 9.29
CA ILE A 84 3.08 -11.04 10.57
C ILE A 84 4.49 -11.56 10.34
N HIS A 85 5.43 -11.17 11.20
CA HIS A 85 6.81 -11.65 11.16
C HIS A 85 6.90 -13.18 11.34
N SER A 86 7.97 -13.78 10.80
CA SER A 86 8.22 -15.23 10.82
C SER A 86 9.10 -15.69 11.99
N ASN A 87 9.41 -14.83 12.96
CA ASN A 87 10.24 -15.16 14.12
C ASN A 87 9.46 -15.94 15.21
N ASN A 88 8.31 -16.54 14.86
CA ASN A 88 7.45 -17.30 15.76
C ASN A 88 7.48 -18.76 15.35
N SER A 89 7.31 -19.68 16.31
CA SER A 89 7.04 -21.07 15.96
C SER A 89 5.74 -21.18 15.15
N VAL A 90 5.63 -22.15 14.24
CA VAL A 90 4.41 -22.36 13.43
C VAL A 90 3.16 -22.51 14.30
N SER A 91 3.30 -23.09 15.49
CA SER A 91 2.25 -23.20 16.51
C SER A 91 1.81 -21.85 17.07
N GLU A 92 2.75 -20.94 17.36
CA GLU A 92 2.45 -19.60 17.85
C GLU A 92 1.87 -18.71 16.75
N GLN A 93 2.37 -18.82 15.53
CA GLN A 93 1.81 -18.05 14.42
C GLN A 93 0.37 -18.48 14.10
N SER A 94 0.05 -19.77 14.25
CA SER A 94 -1.31 -20.30 14.08
C SER A 94 -2.27 -19.93 15.22
N SER A 95 -1.76 -19.69 16.44
CA SER A 95 -2.57 -19.20 17.55
C SER A 95 -2.76 -17.69 17.51
N LEU A 96 -1.76 -16.94 17.02
CA LEU A 96 -1.79 -15.50 16.78
C LEU A 96 -2.61 -15.10 15.56
N THR A 97 -2.75 -15.98 14.57
CA THR A 97 -3.70 -15.81 13.47
C THR A 97 -4.96 -16.57 13.81
N PRO A 98 -5.96 -15.96 14.48
CA PRO A 98 -7.25 -16.60 14.57
C PRO A 98 -7.90 -16.49 13.18
N ILE A 99 -7.49 -17.38 12.27
CA ILE A 99 -8.19 -17.68 11.00
C ILE A 99 -9.69 -17.94 11.27
N ARG A 100 -10.03 -18.24 12.53
CA ARG A 100 -11.37 -18.58 13.03
C ARG A 100 -12.11 -17.49 13.84
N GLN A 101 -11.44 -16.53 14.50
CA GLN A 101 -12.18 -15.49 15.29
C GLN A 101 -12.53 -14.25 14.48
N ILE A 102 -11.92 -14.07 13.32
CA ILE A 102 -12.41 -13.09 12.35
C ILE A 102 -13.59 -13.76 11.65
N ALA A 103 -14.69 -13.89 12.39
CA ALA A 103 -16.00 -14.26 11.89
C ALA A 103 -16.36 -13.36 10.69
N PRO A 104 -17.23 -13.80 9.76
CA PRO A 104 -17.52 -13.08 8.53
C PRO A 104 -18.11 -11.71 8.84
N HIS A 105 -17.24 -10.70 8.96
CA HIS A 105 -17.64 -9.31 8.99
C HIS A 105 -18.09 -8.96 7.58
N PRO A 106 -19.17 -8.18 7.39
CA PRO A 106 -19.81 -7.96 6.08
C PRO A 106 -18.91 -7.27 5.05
N LEU A 107 -17.73 -6.81 5.46
CA LEU A 107 -16.68 -6.37 4.56
C LEU A 107 -16.00 -7.59 3.95
N ARG A 108 -16.38 -7.91 2.71
CA ARG A 108 -15.80 -8.94 1.84
C ARG A 108 -14.36 -8.56 1.43
N ILE A 109 -13.46 -8.38 2.40
CA ILE A 109 -12.03 -8.16 2.16
C ILE A 109 -11.41 -9.55 2.00
N HIS A 110 -11.14 -9.89 0.75
CA HIS A 110 -10.65 -11.20 0.38
C HIS A 110 -9.23 -11.37 0.92
N ARG A 111 -9.14 -12.11 2.03
CA ARG A 111 -7.97 -12.79 2.63
C ARG A 111 -7.23 -12.02 3.72
N TYR A 112 -7.40 -12.60 4.91
CA TYR A 112 -6.62 -12.54 6.16
C TYR A 112 -5.12 -12.29 5.99
N PRO A 113 -4.41 -11.87 7.06
CA PRO A 113 -2.97 -11.62 7.03
C PRO A 113 -2.23 -12.75 6.30
N VAL A 114 -1.46 -12.37 5.29
CA VAL A 114 -0.68 -13.33 4.52
C VAL A 114 0.55 -13.69 5.34
N CYS A 115 0.55 -14.89 5.92
CA CYS A 115 1.76 -15.51 6.46
C CYS A 115 2.63 -15.92 5.28
N LEU A 116 3.65 -15.12 4.95
CA LEU A 116 4.72 -15.55 4.05
C LEU A 116 5.69 -16.41 4.85
N THR A 117 5.36 -17.69 5.02
CA THR A 117 6.34 -18.68 5.50
C THR A 117 7.29 -19.00 4.35
N GLY A 118 8.58 -18.69 4.55
CA GLY A 118 9.68 -19.18 3.69
C GLY A 118 10.10 -20.59 4.08
#